data_AF-A0A7Z0DQK4-F1
#
_entry.id   AF-A0A7Z0DQK4-F1
#
_cell.length_a   1.000
_cell.length_b   1.000
_cell.length_c   1.000
_cell.angle_alpha   90.00
_cell.angle_beta   90.00
_cell.angle_gamma   90.00
#
_symmetry.space_group_name_H-M   'P 1'
#
loop_
_entity.id
_entity.type
_entity.pdbx_description
1 polymer ?
#
loop_
_entity_poly.entity_id
_entity_poly.type
_entity_poly.pdbx_seq_one_letter_code
_entity_poly.pdbx_strand_id
1 'polypeptide(L)'
;MRELYAFAGRRQMGTFRQAGDRIDFAYAETAGPTPISASLPRTGPALTPGAARAWLDNLLPAPEDVRRRWARERGLPDTEPMTLLASYGDDLPGAVSLTADPDLPWRRAPQPVEAPLADIATRLAALRNQPTSWLDQRARPRFSLGGHQGKFALRRASGQWFWPTYEHPSTHILRPTTPTDAAAVIADLGRSRSAGIPATRTELITFGAQAALVSERWDRLGGRRIHAETIRQALGRRPAEEVDPGGVRDLFLRLELAPPPAGDVGRIAFLLAGERVVVAPRR
;
A
#
# COMPACT_ATOMS: atom_id res chain seq x y z
N MET A 1 7.97 -24.98 6.13
CA MET A 1 8.45 -23.58 6.06
C MET A 1 7.75 -22.93 4.88
N ARG A 2 7.12 -21.75 5.05
CA ARG A 2 6.45 -21.03 3.95
C ARG A 2 7.39 -19.94 3.43
N GLU A 3 7.46 -19.77 2.12
CA GLU A 3 8.26 -18.73 1.46
C GLU A 3 7.37 -17.74 0.71
N LEU A 4 7.78 -16.48 0.68
CA LEU A 4 7.14 -15.42 -0.09
C LEU A 4 8.22 -14.54 -0.72
N TYR A 5 8.26 -14.51 -2.04
CA TYR A 5 9.27 -13.82 -2.83
C TYR A 5 8.84 -12.37 -3.06
N ALA A 6 9.77 -11.44 -2.83
CA ALA A 6 9.57 -10.02 -3.04
C ALA A 6 10.23 -9.58 -4.34
N PHE A 7 9.50 -8.81 -5.14
CA PHE A 7 9.96 -8.30 -6.43
C PHE A 7 9.73 -6.78 -6.52
N ALA A 8 10.65 -6.06 -7.15
CA ALA A 8 10.47 -4.67 -7.57
C ALA A 8 10.56 -4.60 -9.09
N GLY A 9 9.40 -4.55 -9.75
CA GLY A 9 9.31 -4.90 -11.17
C GLY A 9 9.88 -6.31 -11.39
N ARG A 10 10.71 -6.48 -12.42
CA ARG A 10 11.31 -7.79 -12.76
C ARG A 10 12.45 -8.24 -11.84
N ARG A 11 12.89 -7.39 -10.90
CA ARG A 11 14.04 -7.67 -10.03
C ARG A 11 13.57 -8.36 -8.75
N GLN A 12 14.11 -9.53 -8.45
CA GLN A 12 13.92 -10.15 -7.15
C GLN A 12 14.66 -9.32 -6.09
N MET A 13 13.93 -8.92 -5.06
CA MET A 13 14.45 -8.16 -3.93
C MET A 13 14.92 -9.10 -2.82
N GLY A 14 14.23 -10.22 -2.61
CA GLY A 14 14.54 -11.18 -1.58
C GLY A 14 13.39 -12.12 -1.27
N THR A 15 13.49 -12.83 -0.16
CA THR A 15 12.53 -13.85 0.25
C THR A 15 12.22 -13.70 1.73
N PHE A 16 10.92 -13.62 2.05
CA PHE A 16 10.42 -13.82 3.39
C PHE A 16 10.29 -15.31 3.69
N ARG A 17 10.73 -15.74 4.87
CA ARG A 17 10.62 -17.14 5.32
C ARG A 17 9.90 -17.19 6.65
N GLN A 18 8.89 -18.04 6.74
CA GLN A 18 8.13 -18.26 7.96
C GLN A 18 8.39 -19.65 8.54
N ALA A 19 8.78 -19.67 9.83
CA ALA A 19 8.89 -20.85 10.66
C ALA A 19 8.17 -20.59 11.99
N GLY A 20 6.98 -21.19 12.15
CA GLY A 20 6.08 -20.84 13.26
C GLY A 20 5.56 -19.41 13.15
N ASP A 21 5.70 -18.64 14.22
CA ASP A 21 5.36 -17.21 14.30
C ASP A 21 6.45 -16.31 13.72
N ARG A 22 7.71 -16.77 13.75
CA ARG A 22 8.86 -16.05 13.25
C ARG A 22 8.83 -15.90 11.73
N ILE A 23 9.03 -14.66 11.29
CA ILE A 23 9.23 -14.31 9.88
C ILE A 23 10.56 -13.56 9.79
N ASP A 24 11.47 -14.08 8.96
CA ASP A 24 12.72 -13.42 8.59
C ASP A 24 12.68 -13.01 7.11
N PHE A 25 13.51 -12.03 6.75
CA PHE A 25 13.69 -11.60 5.36
C PHE A 25 15.17 -11.70 4.97
N ALA A 26 15.44 -12.32 3.83
CA ALA A 26 16.77 -12.41 3.24
C ALA A 26 16.77 -11.74 1.88
N TYR A 27 17.70 -10.81 1.66
CA TYR A 27 17.88 -10.17 0.38
C TYR A 27 18.43 -11.14 -0.67
N ALA A 28 17.98 -10.99 -1.92
CA ALA A 28 18.57 -11.67 -3.05
C ALA A 28 19.90 -10.99 -3.46
N GLU A 29 20.79 -11.73 -4.11
CA GLU A 29 22.03 -11.19 -4.68
C GLU A 29 21.73 -10.14 -5.78
N THR A 30 20.67 -10.37 -6.55
CA THR A 30 20.22 -9.49 -7.64
C THR A 30 19.54 -8.21 -7.17
N ALA A 31 19.27 -8.09 -5.86
CA ALA A 31 18.60 -6.94 -5.32
C ALA A 31 19.52 -5.71 -5.32
N GLY A 32 18.94 -4.57 -5.72
CA GLY A 32 19.67 -3.32 -5.86
C GLY A 32 20.06 -2.70 -4.51
N PRO A 33 20.67 -1.50 -4.53
CA PRO A 33 21.12 -0.83 -3.31
C PRO A 33 19.95 -0.36 -2.42
N THR A 34 18.79 -0.06 -2.99
CA THR A 34 17.62 0.38 -2.24
C THR A 34 17.04 -0.79 -1.42
N PRO A 35 16.96 -0.67 -0.08
CA PRO A 35 16.33 -1.69 0.75
C PRO A 35 14.82 -1.77 0.50
N ILE A 36 14.20 -2.87 0.90
CA ILE A 36 12.73 -3.04 0.88
C ILE A 36 12.04 -2.19 1.95
N SER A 37 12.77 -1.83 3.01
CA SER A 37 12.34 -0.99 4.12
C SER A 37 13.54 -0.49 4.91
N ALA A 38 13.47 0.71 5.48
CA ALA A 38 14.44 1.21 6.44
C ALA A 38 14.49 0.39 7.75
N SER A 39 13.48 -0.44 8.03
CA SER A 39 13.49 -1.40 9.16
C SER A 39 14.18 -2.73 8.83
N LEU A 40 14.46 -2.97 7.54
CA LEU A 40 15.11 -4.16 7.01
C LEU A 40 16.30 -3.73 6.15
N PRO A 41 17.38 -3.16 6.73
CA PRO A 41 18.49 -2.64 5.95
C PRO A 41 19.19 -3.74 5.15
N ARG A 42 19.81 -3.37 4.02
CA ARG A 42 20.61 -4.27 3.18
C ARG A 42 21.79 -4.89 3.93
N THR A 43 22.38 -4.09 4.81
CA THR A 43 23.57 -4.43 5.60
C THR A 43 23.26 -4.23 7.07
N GLY A 44 23.66 -5.20 7.90
CA GLY A 44 23.37 -5.19 9.33
C GLY A 44 22.04 -5.84 9.69
N PRO A 45 21.73 -5.89 10.99
CA PRO A 45 20.51 -6.52 11.48
C PRO A 45 19.26 -5.69 11.15
N ALA A 46 18.10 -6.35 11.17
CA ALA A 46 16.81 -5.68 11.19
C ALA A 46 16.73 -4.71 12.39
N LEU A 47 15.97 -3.62 12.23
CA LEU A 47 15.86 -2.57 13.25
C LEU A 47 15.24 -3.09 14.55
N THR A 48 14.28 -4.01 14.45
CA THR A 48 13.60 -4.63 15.58
C THR A 48 13.42 -6.13 15.36
N PRO A 49 13.38 -6.93 16.43
CA PRO A 49 12.87 -8.30 16.34
C PRO A 49 11.47 -8.29 15.72
N GLY A 50 11.26 -9.09 14.66
CA GLY A 50 9.96 -9.16 13.99
C GLY A 50 9.68 -8.04 12.98
N ALA A 51 10.65 -7.19 12.64
CA ALA A 51 10.48 -6.14 11.62
C ALA A 51 9.91 -6.65 10.29
N ALA A 52 10.32 -7.85 9.85
CA ALA A 52 9.80 -8.47 8.62
C ALA A 52 8.30 -8.77 8.71
N ARG A 53 7.83 -9.31 9.84
CA ARG A 53 6.40 -9.52 10.12
C ARG A 53 5.66 -8.19 10.19
N ALA A 54 6.22 -7.21 10.89
CA ALA A 54 5.63 -5.87 10.99
C ALA A 54 5.48 -5.21 9.62
N TRP A 55 6.48 -5.32 8.76
CA TRP A 55 6.43 -4.78 7.41
C TRP A 55 5.29 -5.39 6.57
N LEU A 56 5.15 -6.73 6.60
CA LEU A 56 4.06 -7.45 5.94
C LEU A 56 2.68 -7.06 6.51
N ASP A 57 2.55 -6.99 7.84
CA ASP A 57 1.30 -6.62 8.51
C ASP A 57 0.76 -5.25 8.09
N ASN A 58 1.66 -4.29 7.83
CA ASN A 58 1.30 -2.94 7.40
C ASN A 58 0.81 -2.85 5.94
N LEU A 59 1.06 -3.87 5.13
CA LEU A 59 0.55 -3.94 3.76
C LEU A 59 -0.91 -4.41 3.71
N LEU A 60 -1.42 -4.94 4.81
CA LEU A 60 -2.77 -5.50 4.92
C LEU A 60 -3.72 -4.53 5.64
N PRO A 61 -5.04 -4.66 5.41
CA PRO A 61 -6.04 -3.95 6.21
C PRO A 61 -5.79 -4.17 7.70
N ALA A 62 -5.90 -3.12 8.51
CA ALA A 62 -5.71 -3.25 9.95
C ALA A 62 -6.85 -4.02 10.66
N PRO A 63 -8.13 -3.87 10.26
CA PRO A 63 -9.21 -4.64 10.88
C PRO A 63 -9.13 -6.14 10.52
N GLU A 64 -9.13 -6.98 11.55
CA GLU A 64 -9.00 -8.44 11.39
C GLU A 64 -10.22 -9.08 10.71
N ASP A 65 -11.41 -8.49 10.88
CA ASP A 65 -12.62 -8.93 10.19
C ASP A 65 -12.56 -8.77 8.67
N VAL A 66 -11.88 -7.71 8.18
CA VAL A 66 -11.55 -7.54 6.76
C VAL A 66 -10.62 -8.68 6.30
N ARG A 67 -9.57 -8.98 7.06
CA ARG A 67 -8.62 -10.06 6.75
C ARG A 67 -9.29 -11.44 6.73
N ARG A 68 -10.11 -11.76 7.73
CA ARG A 68 -10.90 -13.01 7.80
C ARG A 68 -11.83 -13.14 6.61
N ARG A 69 -12.48 -12.05 6.20
CA ARG A 69 -13.31 -12.05 5.01
C ARG A 69 -12.48 -12.34 3.76
N TRP A 70 -11.35 -11.67 3.58
CA TRP A 70 -10.45 -11.91 2.45
C TRP A 70 -9.95 -13.35 2.37
N ALA A 71 -9.63 -13.95 3.52
CA ALA A 71 -9.23 -15.35 3.60
C ALA A 71 -10.38 -16.26 3.16
N ARG A 72 -11.56 -16.11 3.77
CA ARG A 72 -12.76 -16.90 3.44
C ARG A 72 -13.14 -16.79 1.96
N GLU A 73 -13.14 -15.58 1.41
CA GLU A 73 -13.54 -15.33 0.01
C GLU A 73 -12.57 -15.95 -1.01
N ARG A 74 -11.29 -16.14 -0.65
CA ARG A 74 -10.30 -16.82 -1.49
C ARG A 74 -10.06 -18.28 -1.12
N GLY A 75 -10.78 -18.82 -0.13
CA GLY A 75 -10.53 -20.16 0.39
C GLY A 75 -9.13 -20.33 0.99
N LEU A 76 -8.58 -19.26 1.58
CA LEU A 76 -7.26 -19.30 2.21
C LEU A 76 -7.36 -19.93 3.61
N PRO A 77 -6.32 -20.67 4.04
CA PRO A 77 -6.37 -21.45 5.27
C PRO A 77 -6.35 -20.60 6.55
N ASP A 78 -5.81 -19.38 6.48
CA ASP A 78 -5.60 -18.51 7.63
C ASP A 78 -5.52 -17.04 7.20
N THR A 79 -5.45 -16.14 8.18
CA THR A 79 -5.26 -14.70 7.99
C THR A 79 -3.80 -14.27 8.15
N GLU A 80 -2.85 -15.22 8.13
CA GLU A 80 -1.44 -14.89 8.29
C GLU A 80 -0.96 -13.98 7.14
N PRO A 81 -0.07 -13.00 7.43
CA PRO A 81 0.35 -12.04 6.42
C PRO A 81 0.97 -12.68 5.19
N MET A 82 1.78 -13.73 5.38
CA MET A 82 2.39 -14.51 4.31
C MET A 82 1.34 -15.12 3.37
N THR A 83 0.26 -15.67 3.95
CA THR A 83 -0.84 -16.32 3.21
C THR A 83 -1.67 -15.30 2.43
N LEU A 84 -2.07 -14.22 3.09
CA LEU A 84 -2.87 -13.18 2.45
C LEU A 84 -2.08 -12.51 1.32
N LEU A 85 -0.82 -12.15 1.56
CA LEU A 85 0.00 -11.45 0.57
C LEU A 85 0.45 -12.36 -0.58
N ALA A 86 0.53 -13.67 -0.39
CA ALA A 86 0.67 -14.61 -1.52
C ALA A 86 -0.51 -14.52 -2.49
N SER A 87 -1.72 -14.17 -2.01
CA SER A 87 -2.93 -14.04 -2.84
C SER A 87 -3.17 -12.61 -3.32
N TYR A 88 -2.80 -11.60 -2.53
CA TYR A 88 -3.13 -10.18 -2.76
C TYR A 88 -1.90 -9.28 -3.01
N GLY A 89 -0.75 -9.87 -3.36
CA GLY A 89 0.54 -9.19 -3.42
C GLY A 89 0.95 -8.55 -4.75
N ASP A 90 0.10 -8.52 -5.80
CA ASP A 90 0.54 -7.97 -7.10
C ASP A 90 0.64 -6.44 -7.09
N ASP A 91 -0.30 -5.75 -6.44
CA ASP A 91 -0.34 -4.30 -6.36
C ASP A 91 -0.45 -3.83 -4.90
N LEU A 92 0.68 -3.39 -4.35
CA LEU A 92 0.83 -2.98 -2.96
C LEU A 92 1.26 -1.50 -2.88
N PRO A 93 1.21 -0.87 -1.70
CA PRO A 93 1.95 0.36 -1.44
C PRO A 93 3.42 0.23 -1.82
N GLY A 94 3.97 1.24 -2.49
CA GLY A 94 5.32 1.25 -3.00
C GLY A 94 5.52 0.42 -4.27
N ALA A 95 6.77 0.01 -4.48
CA ALA A 95 7.21 -0.69 -5.68
C ALA A 95 7.26 -2.21 -5.54
N VAL A 96 7.05 -2.72 -4.34
CA VAL A 96 7.20 -4.14 -4.06
C VAL A 96 5.92 -4.88 -4.41
N SER A 97 6.09 -6.04 -5.04
CA SER A 97 5.07 -7.06 -5.19
C SER A 97 5.52 -8.34 -4.50
N LEU A 98 4.57 -9.15 -4.05
CA LEU A 98 4.79 -10.38 -3.28
C LEU A 98 4.09 -11.57 -3.95
N THR A 99 4.76 -12.71 -3.98
CA THR A 99 4.21 -13.94 -4.58
C THR A 99 4.82 -15.19 -3.95
N ALA A 100 4.06 -16.29 -3.93
CA ALA A 100 4.56 -17.60 -3.49
C ALA A 100 5.31 -18.36 -4.60
N ASP A 101 5.39 -17.79 -5.79
CA ASP A 101 5.99 -18.39 -6.97
C ASP A 101 7.37 -17.75 -7.21
N PRO A 102 8.47 -18.53 -7.11
CA PRO A 102 9.84 -18.04 -7.27
C PRO A 102 10.14 -17.60 -8.71
N ASP A 103 9.44 -18.16 -9.69
CA ASP A 103 9.76 -18.07 -11.12
C ASP A 103 8.91 -17.02 -11.83
N LEU A 104 8.35 -16.06 -11.10
CA LEU A 104 7.52 -15.00 -11.67
C LEU A 104 8.38 -13.82 -12.15
N PRO A 105 8.49 -13.64 -13.47
CA PRO A 105 8.59 -12.29 -14.03
C PRO A 105 7.36 -11.86 -14.83
N TRP A 106 6.37 -12.74 -15.09
CA TRP A 106 5.23 -12.41 -15.96
C TRP A 106 3.92 -13.08 -15.51
N ARG A 107 3.02 -12.33 -14.87
CA ARG A 107 1.60 -12.73 -14.91
C ARG A 107 1.11 -12.35 -16.29
N ARG A 108 0.74 -13.34 -17.12
CA ARG A 108 0.02 -13.12 -18.38
C ARG A 108 -1.25 -12.31 -18.12
N ALA A 109 -1.14 -11.00 -18.15
CA ALA A 109 -2.26 -10.11 -18.39
C ALA A 109 -1.81 -9.15 -19.50
N PRO A 110 -1.70 -9.65 -20.76
CA PRO A 110 -1.26 -8.82 -21.87
C PRO A 110 -2.27 -7.72 -22.23
N GLN A 111 -3.43 -7.67 -21.57
CA GLN A 111 -4.41 -6.59 -21.72
C GLN A 111 -4.86 -6.05 -20.36
N PRO A 112 -4.99 -4.72 -20.23
CA PRO A 112 -5.69 -4.09 -19.12
C PRO A 112 -7.10 -4.66 -18.98
N VAL A 113 -7.52 -4.95 -17.75
CA VAL A 113 -8.88 -5.40 -17.46
C VAL A 113 -9.72 -4.16 -17.17
N GLU A 114 -10.63 -3.81 -18.07
CA GLU A 114 -11.51 -2.65 -17.88
C GLU A 114 -12.36 -2.81 -16.61
N ALA A 115 -12.59 -1.70 -15.91
CA ALA A 115 -13.49 -1.59 -14.77
C ALA A 115 -14.66 -0.69 -15.17
N PRO A 116 -15.78 -1.26 -15.68
CA PRO A 116 -16.96 -0.50 -16.05
C PRO A 116 -17.48 0.37 -14.90
N LEU A 117 -17.99 1.55 -15.22
CA LEU A 117 -18.50 2.48 -14.20
C LEU A 117 -19.59 1.86 -13.31
N ALA A 118 -20.42 0.96 -13.87
CA ALA A 118 -21.43 0.22 -13.14
C ALA A 118 -20.82 -0.71 -12.08
N ASP A 119 -19.75 -1.43 -12.41
CA ASP A 119 -19.05 -2.31 -11.46
C ASP A 119 -18.40 -1.49 -10.33
N ILE A 120 -17.81 -0.34 -10.67
CA ILE A 120 -17.27 0.60 -9.68
C ILE A 120 -18.38 1.12 -8.75
N ALA A 121 -19.56 1.45 -9.29
CA ALA A 121 -20.71 1.86 -8.49
C ALA A 121 -21.19 0.74 -7.56
N THR A 122 -21.35 -0.49 -8.07
CA THR A 122 -21.69 -1.67 -7.25
C THR A 122 -20.67 -1.88 -6.13
N ARG A 123 -19.39 -1.68 -6.43
CA ARG A 123 -18.29 -1.81 -5.46
C ARG A 123 -18.38 -0.77 -4.34
N LEU A 124 -18.61 0.49 -4.71
CA LEU A 124 -18.78 1.57 -3.74
C LEU A 124 -20.01 1.35 -2.87
N ALA A 125 -21.13 0.89 -3.45
CA ALA A 125 -22.34 0.57 -2.69
C ALA A 125 -22.10 -0.57 -1.70
N ALA A 126 -21.45 -1.65 -2.13
CA ALA A 126 -21.09 -2.78 -1.25
C ALA A 126 -20.20 -2.33 -0.09
N LEU A 127 -19.20 -1.48 -0.35
CA LEU A 127 -18.30 -0.97 0.67
C LEU A 127 -18.97 0.00 1.65
N ARG A 128 -19.95 0.79 1.20
CA ARG A 128 -20.79 1.64 2.08
C ARG A 128 -21.68 0.81 2.99
N ASN A 129 -22.35 -0.19 2.43
CA ASN A 129 -23.29 -1.04 3.17
C ASN A 129 -22.56 -2.00 4.11
N GLN A 130 -21.37 -2.45 3.71
CA GLN A 130 -20.55 -3.37 4.48
C GLN A 130 -19.09 -2.92 4.45
N PRO A 131 -18.64 -2.16 5.47
CA PRO A 131 -17.28 -1.59 5.53
C PRO A 131 -16.14 -2.61 5.44
N THR A 132 -16.40 -3.91 5.58
CA THR A 132 -15.41 -4.99 5.40
C THR A 132 -15.28 -5.49 3.96
N SER A 133 -16.21 -5.13 3.07
CA SER A 133 -16.21 -5.57 1.68
C SER A 133 -15.21 -4.73 0.87
N TRP A 134 -13.89 -4.91 1.04
CA TRP A 134 -12.84 -4.09 0.37
C TRP A 134 -12.42 -4.60 -1.02
N LEU A 135 -12.77 -5.83 -1.39
CA LEU A 135 -12.40 -6.44 -2.67
C LEU A 135 -13.62 -6.92 -3.46
N ASP A 136 -13.57 -6.81 -4.79
CA ASP A 136 -14.62 -7.34 -5.67
C ASP A 136 -14.38 -8.83 -5.93
N GLN A 137 -15.40 -9.63 -5.71
CA GLN A 137 -15.34 -11.08 -5.90
C GLN A 137 -15.21 -11.47 -7.38
N ARG A 138 -15.77 -10.65 -8.30
CA ARG A 138 -15.80 -10.95 -9.74
C ARG A 138 -14.48 -10.61 -10.44
N ALA A 139 -13.86 -9.49 -10.04
CA ALA A 139 -12.61 -9.03 -10.63
C ALA A 139 -11.37 -9.79 -10.12
N ARG A 140 -11.53 -10.63 -9.08
CA ARG A 140 -10.43 -11.35 -8.38
C ARG A 140 -9.18 -10.47 -8.21
N PRO A 141 -9.31 -9.25 -7.66
CA PRO A 141 -8.20 -8.33 -7.51
C PRO A 141 -7.10 -8.95 -6.66
N ARG A 142 -5.85 -8.70 -7.04
CA ARG A 142 -4.65 -9.14 -6.33
C ARG A 142 -3.87 -7.94 -5.78
N PHE A 143 -4.58 -6.99 -5.18
CA PHE A 143 -3.99 -5.82 -4.54
C PHE A 143 -4.29 -5.82 -3.04
N SER A 144 -3.47 -5.14 -2.26
CA SER A 144 -3.74 -4.84 -0.86
C SER A 144 -3.41 -3.39 -0.55
N LEU A 145 -4.19 -2.79 0.36
CA LEU A 145 -3.94 -1.45 0.88
C LEU A 145 -4.10 -1.48 2.40
N GLY A 146 -3.12 -0.96 3.12
CA GLY A 146 -3.16 -0.87 4.58
C GLY A 146 -4.17 0.14 5.13
N GLY A 147 -4.30 0.16 6.46
CA GLY A 147 -5.09 1.12 7.23
C GLY A 147 -6.49 0.62 7.62
N HIS A 148 -7.32 1.51 8.17
CA HIS A 148 -8.56 1.15 8.89
C HIS A 148 -9.85 1.37 8.09
N GLN A 149 -9.83 2.29 7.12
CA GLN A 149 -11.03 2.64 6.35
C GLN A 149 -11.14 1.89 5.04
N GLY A 150 -12.39 1.49 4.75
CA GLY A 150 -12.82 0.90 3.50
C GLY A 150 -12.36 1.65 2.26
N LYS A 151 -11.60 0.98 1.40
CA LYS A 151 -11.10 1.52 0.13
C LYS A 151 -10.69 0.43 -0.84
N PHE A 152 -10.60 0.79 -2.11
CA PHE A 152 -10.02 -0.04 -3.16
C PHE A 152 -9.19 0.81 -4.12
N ALA A 153 -8.41 0.17 -4.98
CA ALA A 153 -7.55 0.85 -5.93
C ALA A 153 -7.98 0.54 -7.37
N LEU A 154 -7.86 1.54 -8.25
CA LEU A 154 -8.07 1.38 -9.69
C LEU A 154 -6.94 2.07 -10.45
N ARG A 155 -6.74 1.65 -11.69
CA ARG A 155 -5.92 2.37 -12.65
C ARG A 155 -6.84 3.26 -13.49
N ARG A 156 -6.51 4.55 -13.58
CA ARG A 156 -7.07 5.48 -14.58
C ARG A 156 -6.06 5.65 -15.70
N ALA A 157 -6.47 5.44 -16.95
CA ALA A 157 -5.65 5.66 -18.14
C ALA A 157 -6.55 6.05 -19.31
N SER A 158 -6.16 7.08 -20.09
CA SER A 158 -6.92 7.55 -21.26
C SER A 158 -8.42 7.79 -21.00
N GLY A 159 -8.76 8.34 -19.83
CA GLY A 159 -10.14 8.60 -19.43
C GLY A 159 -10.94 7.37 -18.93
N GLN A 160 -10.38 6.17 -19.04
CA GLN A 160 -11.02 4.91 -18.62
C GLN A 160 -10.46 4.38 -17.30
N TRP A 161 -11.24 3.51 -16.66
CA TRP A 161 -10.89 2.82 -15.42
C TRP A 161 -10.59 1.36 -15.67
N PHE A 162 -9.60 0.83 -14.95
CA PHE A 162 -9.13 -0.56 -15.07
C PHE A 162 -8.86 -1.16 -13.69
N TRP A 163 -9.16 -2.44 -13.55
CA TRP A 163 -8.78 -3.23 -12.38
C TRP A 163 -7.25 -3.41 -12.37
N PRO A 164 -6.60 -3.20 -11.21
CA PRO A 164 -5.15 -3.30 -11.15
C PRO A 164 -4.68 -4.75 -11.30
N THR A 165 -3.61 -4.91 -12.06
CA THR A 165 -2.88 -6.16 -12.20
C THR A 165 -1.41 -5.93 -11.85
N TYR A 166 -0.61 -7.00 -11.89
CA TYR A 166 0.83 -6.87 -11.76
C TYR A 166 1.44 -5.92 -12.82
N GLU A 167 1.12 -6.12 -14.11
CA GLU A 167 1.62 -5.28 -15.23
C GLU A 167 0.99 -3.88 -15.26
N HIS A 168 -0.27 -3.78 -14.82
CA HIS A 168 -1.05 -2.55 -14.86
C HIS A 168 -1.41 -2.13 -13.42
N PRO A 169 -0.47 -1.55 -12.65
CA PRO A 169 -0.74 -1.15 -11.28
C PRO A 169 -1.80 -0.06 -11.23
N SER A 170 -2.53 -0.02 -10.10
CA SER A 170 -3.43 1.08 -9.79
C SER A 170 -2.69 2.41 -9.72
N THR A 171 -3.42 3.47 -10.03
CA THR A 171 -2.96 4.86 -9.97
C THR A 171 -3.80 5.71 -9.04
N HIS A 172 -4.96 5.22 -8.60
CA HIS A 172 -5.88 5.95 -7.73
C HIS A 172 -6.41 5.04 -6.63
N ILE A 173 -6.73 5.66 -5.49
CA ILE A 173 -7.45 5.03 -4.38
C ILE A 173 -8.83 5.65 -4.32
N LEU A 174 -9.86 4.80 -4.29
CA LEU A 174 -11.26 5.18 -4.21
C LEU A 174 -11.78 4.87 -2.81
N ARG A 175 -12.45 5.86 -2.20
CA ARG A 175 -13.11 5.73 -0.89
C ARG A 175 -14.54 6.25 -0.99
N PRO A 176 -15.55 5.53 -0.51
CA PRO A 176 -16.89 6.08 -0.44
C PRO A 176 -16.92 7.33 0.43
N THR A 177 -17.74 8.30 0.07
CA THR A 177 -17.81 9.59 0.78
C THR A 177 -19.16 10.26 0.58
N THR A 178 -19.39 11.38 1.26
CA THR A 178 -20.47 12.32 0.97
C THR A 178 -19.90 13.58 0.31
N PRO A 179 -20.70 14.36 -0.45
CA PRO A 179 -20.22 15.62 -1.02
C PRO A 179 -19.65 16.59 0.03
N THR A 180 -20.30 16.66 1.21
CA THR A 180 -19.86 17.50 2.33
C THR A 180 -18.48 17.10 2.85
N ASP A 181 -18.28 15.80 3.14
CA ASP A 181 -17.00 15.30 3.65
C ASP A 181 -15.89 15.45 2.61
N ALA A 182 -16.22 15.17 1.34
CA ALA A 182 -15.28 15.31 0.23
C ALA A 182 -14.82 16.76 0.06
N ALA A 183 -15.74 17.73 0.13
CA ALA A 183 -15.41 19.14 0.01
C ALA A 183 -14.42 19.59 1.09
N ALA A 184 -14.62 19.15 2.34
CA ALA A 184 -13.71 19.45 3.44
C ALA A 184 -12.29 18.91 3.19
N VAL A 185 -12.17 17.64 2.78
CA VAL A 185 -10.88 17.00 2.48
C VAL A 185 -10.18 17.67 1.30
N ILE A 186 -10.90 17.93 0.21
CA ILE A 186 -10.36 18.57 -1.00
C ILE A 186 -9.86 19.97 -0.68
N ALA A 187 -10.62 20.75 0.09
CA ALA A 187 -10.23 22.09 0.52
C ALA A 187 -8.95 22.05 1.37
N ASP A 188 -8.80 21.07 2.26
CA ASP A 188 -7.63 20.94 3.12
C ASP A 188 -6.36 20.55 2.37
N LEU A 189 -6.47 19.61 1.44
CA LEU A 189 -5.38 19.24 0.53
C LEU A 189 -5.01 20.42 -0.39
N GLY A 190 -6.01 21.20 -0.82
CA GLY A 190 -5.82 22.44 -1.57
C GLY A 190 -5.00 23.46 -0.79
N ARG A 191 -5.39 23.76 0.45
CA ARG A 191 -4.64 24.67 1.34
C ARG A 191 -3.21 24.19 1.57
N SER A 192 -3.01 22.89 1.77
CA SER A 192 -1.68 22.30 1.95
C SER A 192 -0.79 22.57 0.73
N ARG A 193 -1.29 22.33 -0.49
CA ARG A 193 -0.55 22.62 -1.73
C ARG A 193 -0.24 24.10 -1.89
N SER A 194 -1.19 24.98 -1.60
CA SER A 194 -0.98 26.44 -1.65
C SER A 194 0.07 26.91 -0.63
N ALA A 195 0.25 26.18 0.47
CA ALA A 195 1.29 26.42 1.46
C ALA A 195 2.65 25.76 1.10
N GLY A 196 2.81 25.22 -0.11
CA GLY A 196 4.04 24.56 -0.56
C GLY A 196 4.23 23.14 0.00
N ILE A 197 3.23 22.58 0.69
CA ILE A 197 3.28 21.23 1.23
C ILE A 197 2.82 20.24 0.16
N PRO A 198 3.64 19.25 -0.23
CA PRO A 198 3.22 18.20 -1.15
C PRO A 198 2.00 17.45 -0.59
N ALA A 199 0.91 17.47 -1.34
CA ALA A 199 -0.31 16.77 -0.98
C ALA A 199 -0.95 16.13 -2.22
N THR A 200 -1.53 14.95 -2.04
CA THR A 200 -2.12 14.22 -3.17
C THR A 200 -3.25 15.01 -3.82
N ARG A 201 -3.40 14.86 -5.13
CA ARG A 201 -4.56 15.37 -5.85
C ARG A 201 -5.74 14.44 -5.58
N THR A 202 -6.84 15.06 -5.22
CA THR A 202 -8.05 14.36 -4.83
C THR A 202 -9.24 15.10 -5.40
N GLU A 203 -10.18 14.34 -5.94
CA GLU A 203 -11.42 14.85 -6.51
C GLU A 203 -12.62 14.03 -6.03
N LEU A 204 -13.80 14.63 -6.09
CA LEU A 204 -15.08 13.97 -5.87
C LEU A 204 -15.59 13.49 -7.23
N ILE A 205 -15.74 12.17 -7.40
CA ILE A 205 -16.34 11.58 -8.60
C ILE A 205 -17.58 10.79 -8.22
N THR A 206 -18.61 10.91 -9.04
CA THR A 206 -19.84 10.14 -8.91
C THR A 206 -19.86 9.00 -9.93
N PHE A 207 -20.07 7.77 -9.44
CA PHE A 207 -20.27 6.56 -10.22
C PHE A 207 -21.73 6.13 -10.06
N GLY A 208 -22.60 6.51 -11.00
CA GLY A 208 -24.05 6.32 -10.85
C GLY A 208 -24.59 7.07 -9.64
N ALA A 209 -25.14 6.37 -8.65
CA ALA A 209 -25.63 6.96 -7.40
C ALA A 209 -24.58 7.00 -6.27
N GLN A 210 -23.34 6.52 -6.53
CA GLN A 210 -22.31 6.40 -5.49
C GLN A 210 -21.24 7.47 -5.66
N ALA A 211 -21.06 8.29 -4.62
CA ALA A 211 -19.99 9.28 -4.55
C ALA A 211 -18.71 8.65 -3.97
N ALA A 212 -17.57 8.97 -4.59
CA ALA A 212 -16.26 8.53 -4.13
C ALA A 212 -15.27 9.69 -4.09
N LEU A 213 -14.47 9.71 -3.03
CA LEU A 213 -13.24 10.47 -2.97
C LEU A 213 -12.17 9.69 -3.73
N VAL A 214 -11.69 10.25 -4.83
CA VAL A 214 -10.72 9.63 -5.73
C VAL A 214 -9.40 10.35 -5.57
N SER A 215 -8.40 9.66 -5.00
CA SER A 215 -7.09 10.25 -4.71
C SER A 215 -6.00 9.62 -5.56
N GLU A 216 -5.15 10.44 -6.17
CA GLU A 216 -3.96 9.98 -6.88
C GLU A 216 -3.01 9.25 -5.91
N ARG A 217 -2.40 8.18 -6.41
CA ARG A 217 -1.37 7.44 -5.68
C ARG A 217 -0.03 8.15 -5.86
N TRP A 218 0.51 8.66 -4.75
CA TRP A 218 1.80 9.34 -4.73
C TRP A 218 2.99 8.40 -4.96
N ASP A 219 2.81 7.09 -4.73
CA ASP A 219 3.78 6.04 -5.02
C ASP A 219 3.69 5.52 -6.46
N ARG A 220 3.12 6.32 -7.37
CA ARG A 220 2.96 6.02 -8.79
C ARG A 220 3.34 7.23 -9.63
N LEU A 221 4.16 7.04 -10.67
CA LEU A 221 4.54 8.10 -11.61
C LEU A 221 4.42 7.60 -13.04
N GLY A 222 3.61 8.27 -13.86
CA GLY A 222 3.33 7.82 -15.23
C GLY A 222 2.78 6.39 -15.30
N GLY A 223 2.06 5.95 -14.25
CA GLY A 223 1.55 4.59 -14.14
C GLY A 223 2.60 3.52 -13.80
N ARG A 224 3.84 3.93 -13.47
CA ARG A 224 4.91 3.06 -12.95
C ARG A 224 4.96 3.14 -11.42
N ARG A 225 5.40 2.07 -10.76
CA ARG A 225 5.55 2.04 -9.30
C ARG A 225 6.81 2.79 -8.87
N ILE A 226 6.71 3.55 -7.78
CA ILE A 226 7.85 4.13 -7.06
C ILE A 226 7.92 3.46 -5.69
N HIS A 227 9.14 3.19 -5.20
CA HIS A 227 9.28 2.63 -3.87
C HIS A 227 8.78 3.62 -2.81
N ALA A 228 8.17 3.09 -1.76
CA ALA A 228 7.52 3.88 -0.74
C ALA A 228 7.23 3.01 0.47
N GLU A 229 7.29 3.61 1.64
CA GLU A 229 6.85 2.98 2.87
C GLU A 229 6.31 4.02 3.85
N THR A 230 5.50 3.57 4.79
CA THR A 230 5.01 4.44 5.87
C THR A 230 6.08 4.60 6.96
N ILE A 231 5.99 5.68 7.77
CA ILE A 231 6.84 5.86 8.96
C ILE A 231 6.83 4.60 9.84
N ARG A 232 5.63 4.05 10.03
CA ARG A 232 5.39 2.85 10.82
C ARG A 232 6.18 1.65 10.30
N GLN A 233 6.20 1.43 8.99
CA GLN A 233 7.02 0.40 8.36
C GLN A 233 8.52 0.70 8.49
N ALA A 234 8.94 1.95 8.27
CA ALA A 234 10.33 2.37 8.38
C ALA A 234 10.90 2.20 9.81
N LEU A 235 10.03 2.28 10.82
CA LEU A 235 10.34 2.01 12.22
C LEU A 235 10.18 0.55 12.65
N GLY A 236 9.73 -0.35 11.75
CA GLY A 236 9.53 -1.77 12.08
C GLY A 236 8.40 -2.00 13.08
N ARG A 237 7.37 -1.14 13.09
CA ARG A 237 6.22 -1.20 14.00
C ARG A 237 5.01 -1.84 13.32
N ARG A 238 4.28 -2.70 14.02
CA ARG A 238 3.02 -3.31 13.60
C ARG A 238 1.88 -2.27 13.58
N PRO A 239 0.75 -2.55 12.91
CA PRO A 239 -0.36 -1.60 12.77
C PRO A 239 -0.91 -1.01 14.09
N ALA A 240 -0.98 -1.82 15.14
CA ALA A 240 -1.56 -1.45 16.44
C ALA A 240 -0.55 -0.82 17.42
N GLU A 241 0.74 -0.85 17.12
CA GLU A 241 1.76 -0.28 18.00
C GLU A 241 1.76 1.25 17.93
N GLU A 242 2.24 1.93 18.96
CA GLU A 242 2.40 3.38 18.90
C GLU A 242 3.61 3.78 18.03
N VAL A 243 3.53 4.95 17.40
CA VAL A 243 4.67 5.58 16.73
C VAL A 243 5.10 6.75 17.59
N ASP A 244 6.19 6.56 18.33
CA ASP A 244 6.79 7.61 19.15
C ASP A 244 7.47 8.70 18.28
N PRO A 245 7.23 9.99 18.56
CA PRO A 245 7.87 11.09 17.84
C PRO A 245 9.42 11.08 17.88
N GLY A 246 10.02 10.65 18.99
CA GLY A 246 11.47 10.52 19.13
C GLY A 246 12.06 9.54 18.13
N GLY A 247 11.46 8.35 18.03
CA GLY A 247 11.86 7.35 17.04
C GLY A 247 11.78 7.84 15.60
N VAL A 248 10.85 8.73 15.29
CA VAL A 248 10.79 9.34 13.95
C VAL A 248 11.86 10.38 13.73
N ARG A 249 12.16 11.22 14.73
CA ARG A 249 13.30 12.11 14.64
C ARG A 249 14.58 11.33 14.35
N ASP A 250 14.80 10.22 15.05
CA ASP A 250 15.97 9.35 14.84
C ASP A 250 15.97 8.73 13.44
N LEU A 251 14.82 8.32 12.93
CA LEU A 251 14.67 7.83 11.56
C LEU A 251 15.07 8.89 10.53
N PHE A 252 14.60 10.14 10.70
CA PHE A 252 14.96 11.24 9.81
C PHE A 252 16.47 11.52 9.85
N LEU A 253 17.08 11.54 11.04
CA LEU A 253 18.52 11.73 11.19
C LEU A 253 19.31 10.60 10.51
N ARG A 254 18.91 9.34 10.73
CA ARG A 254 19.54 8.16 10.13
C ARG A 254 19.44 8.14 8.60
N LEU A 255 18.35 8.67 8.06
CA LEU A 255 18.13 8.79 6.61
C LEU A 255 18.63 10.12 6.04
N GLU A 256 19.31 10.95 6.84
CA GLU A 256 19.84 12.26 6.46
C GLU A 256 18.78 13.20 5.87
N LEU A 257 17.56 13.12 6.40
CA LEU A 257 16.41 13.90 5.95
C LEU A 257 16.33 15.20 6.74
N ALA A 258 16.69 16.31 6.10
CA ALA A 258 16.67 17.64 6.71
C ALA A 258 15.50 18.50 6.19
N PRO A 259 14.80 19.26 7.07
CA PRO A 259 14.80 19.16 8.53
C PRO A 259 13.81 18.08 9.05
N PRO A 260 14.06 17.47 10.23
CA PRO A 260 13.07 16.61 10.87
C PRO A 260 11.80 17.41 11.20
N PRO A 261 10.60 16.83 11.03
CA PRO A 261 9.35 17.56 11.21
C PRO A 261 9.17 17.96 12.67
N ALA A 262 8.88 19.24 12.91
CA ALA A 262 8.36 19.71 14.19
C ALA A 262 6.84 19.51 14.20
N GLY A 263 6.29 18.65 15.09
CA GLY A 263 4.85 18.46 15.26
C GLY A 263 4.37 17.01 15.35
N ASP A 264 3.06 16.78 15.15
CA ASP A 264 2.42 15.46 15.21
C ASP A 264 2.88 14.55 14.06
N VAL A 265 3.85 13.71 14.40
CA VAL A 265 4.54 12.76 13.55
C VAL A 265 3.63 11.64 13.01
N GLY A 266 2.55 11.29 13.71
CA GLY A 266 1.60 10.25 13.27
C GLY A 266 0.88 10.61 11.97
N ARG A 267 0.96 11.88 11.60
CA ARG A 267 0.35 12.51 10.44
C ARG A 267 1.37 12.76 9.34
N ILE A 268 2.33 11.88 9.10
CA ILE A 268 3.32 12.04 8.02
C ILE A 268 3.47 10.70 7.26
N ALA A 269 3.62 10.74 5.94
CA ALA A 269 3.99 9.62 5.09
C ALA A 269 5.30 9.95 4.37
N PHE A 270 6.17 8.95 4.23
CA PHE A 270 7.41 9.07 3.47
C PHE A 270 7.23 8.48 2.08
N LEU A 271 7.69 9.18 1.06
CA LEU A 271 8.02 8.58 -0.22
C LEU A 271 9.53 8.42 -0.29
N LEU A 272 10.03 7.19 -0.19
CA LEU A 272 11.41 6.84 -0.51
C LEU A 272 11.55 6.61 -2.02
N ALA A 273 11.75 7.69 -2.78
CA ALA A 273 11.98 7.62 -4.22
C ALA A 273 13.49 7.64 -4.52
N GLY A 274 14.14 6.48 -4.50
CA GLY A 274 15.59 6.37 -4.73
C GLY A 274 16.36 6.98 -3.55
N GLU A 275 17.12 8.06 -3.80
CA GLU A 275 17.86 8.83 -2.79
C GLU A 275 17.06 10.01 -2.21
N ARG A 276 15.80 10.20 -2.63
CA ARG A 276 14.99 11.33 -2.20
C ARG A 276 13.85 10.88 -1.31
N VAL A 277 13.69 11.54 -0.17
CA VAL A 277 12.52 11.36 0.68
C VAL A 277 11.59 12.55 0.57
N VAL A 278 10.35 12.29 0.16
CA VAL A 278 9.28 13.29 0.19
C VAL A 278 8.42 13.03 1.41
N VAL A 279 8.31 14.04 2.25
CA VAL A 279 7.51 14.07 3.47
C VAL A 279 6.14 14.65 3.12
N ALA A 280 5.06 13.89 3.30
CA ALA A 280 3.71 14.37 3.07
C ALA A 280 2.88 14.25 4.36
N PRO A 281 2.22 15.32 4.84
CA PRO A 281 1.38 15.19 6.02
C PRO A 281 0.12 14.37 5.71
N ARG A 282 -0.12 13.34 6.51
CA ARG A 282 -1.34 12.57 6.64
C ARG A 282 -2.26 13.23 7.67
N ARG A 283 -3.08 14.18 7.25
CA ARG A 283 -4.18 14.62 8.13
C ARG A 283 -5.23 13.51 8.32
#